data_AF-E8LKG6-F1
#
_entry.id   AF-E8LKG6-F1
#
_cell.length_a   1.000
_cell.length_b   1.000
_cell.length_c   1.000
_cell.angle_alpha   90.00
_cell.angle_beta   90.00
_cell.angle_gamma   90.00
#
_symmetry.space_group_name_H-M   'P 1'
#
loop_
_entity.id
_entity.type
_entity.pdbx_description
1 polymer ?
#
loop_
_entity_poly.entity_id
_entity_poly.type
_entity_poly.pdbx_seq_one_letter_code
_entity_poly.pdbx_strand_id
1 'polypeptide(L)'
;MIFMLKAPELPNLYFVKSGNYTYARMYRNAWQDKKSGSGKTAVKTHTKTVGRIDNSEGVGIIKFSSDFCLTHPQLNKFSVARVVDEAAAASGKYKLVFTPLDSNEELYAAPRITCVSIGMSAVLDELLKRDVLPNCLKEVFGEHYKQLLAAAYYMVMEPDAKLARLGLFARGCRLPTAAEELYPAALTRLLAAITPEKVQLFFKSYLTALTKRRLLSKRRMWALDSTSVSTYAKLSDAEYGRNKQEEALPQINVMMITDEDSSRPLYYQYFNGSIPDVSECVRTFELLLNLGVHSFVAVADRGFFSAANMAVIADKGYHFLMCVPYEKCTGFQKYIDEAMLAFSRDNLFDLRCGQNVYTCKEQTAVEGGKHKAYVHVFYHHEASGAQIDHYQRRLKEVKELFMQKKILTAEEQAFLYANYLTDKDSRKLILNDNHEPILDTAVYNSFIKNAGICLTVSDNIKYADVAYRAYARRKCIEDTFATLKTRMQLKRFRVSSEDSLCGKCFIEFIALTLYSFLYQRLEAAKKAETEIPHHSLSGIIDELRGIKDYYFSNTHEHVINPLSKKQRECLDLFKVKYPHSYYDTELTEVNRRKEALKPHGSDLLKEI
;
A
#
# COMPACT_ATOMS: atom_id res chain seq x y z
N MET A 1 34.02 -8.81 -41.58
CA MET A 1 34.26 -7.35 -41.48
C MET A 1 34.71 -7.05 -40.07
N ILE A 2 35.92 -6.55 -39.90
CA ILE A 2 36.45 -6.08 -38.61
C ILE A 2 35.61 -4.85 -38.23
N PHE A 3 34.80 -4.97 -37.18
CA PHE A 3 33.88 -3.92 -36.74
C PHE A 3 34.65 -2.86 -35.95
N MET A 4 35.01 -1.75 -36.59
CA MET A 4 35.63 -0.58 -35.94
C MET A 4 34.59 0.25 -35.15
N LEU A 5 35.00 0.89 -34.05
CA LEU A 5 34.22 1.83 -33.23
C LEU A 5 33.56 2.94 -34.06
N LYS A 6 32.28 3.25 -33.78
CA LYS A 6 31.60 4.45 -34.30
C LYS A 6 31.41 5.47 -33.18
N ALA A 7 31.84 6.71 -33.41
CA ALA A 7 31.66 7.82 -32.47
C ALA A 7 30.17 8.03 -32.13
N PRO A 8 29.81 8.29 -30.86
CA PRO A 8 28.43 8.53 -30.48
C PRO A 8 27.90 9.83 -31.08
N GLU A 9 26.65 9.81 -31.53
CA GLU A 9 25.97 11.04 -31.96
C GLU A 9 25.70 11.91 -30.73
N LEU A 10 26.27 13.12 -30.75
CA LEU A 10 26.07 14.12 -29.70
C LEU A 10 24.99 15.12 -30.13
N PRO A 11 24.22 15.68 -29.18
CA PRO A 11 23.36 16.82 -29.47
C PRO A 11 24.20 17.97 -30.05
N ASN A 12 23.56 18.86 -30.81
CA ASN A 12 24.27 19.99 -31.41
C ASN A 12 25.02 20.79 -30.33
N LEU A 13 26.35 20.86 -30.49
CA LEU A 13 27.23 21.59 -29.58
C LEU A 13 27.75 22.87 -30.23
N TYR A 14 27.89 23.92 -29.43
CA TYR A 14 28.69 25.09 -29.78
C TYR A 14 29.58 25.47 -28.60
N PHE A 15 30.69 26.13 -28.91
CA PHE A 15 31.74 26.41 -27.94
C PHE A 15 31.82 27.92 -27.69
N VAL A 16 31.82 28.32 -26.43
CA VAL A 16 31.86 29.72 -26.00
C VAL A 16 33.09 29.93 -25.12
N LYS A 17 33.97 30.83 -25.55
CA LYS A 17 35.12 31.27 -24.77
C LYS A 17 34.66 32.17 -23.62
N SER A 18 35.15 31.91 -22.42
CA SER A 18 34.90 32.75 -21.24
C SER A 18 36.09 32.65 -20.28
N GLY A 19 36.89 33.73 -20.21
CA GLY A 19 38.14 33.74 -19.46
C GLY A 19 39.15 32.72 -19.99
N ASN A 20 39.72 31.92 -19.09
CA ASN A 20 40.71 30.89 -19.39
C ASN A 20 40.09 29.55 -19.85
N TYR A 21 38.77 29.48 -19.99
CA TYR A 21 38.05 28.25 -20.34
C TYR A 21 37.24 28.41 -21.62
N THR A 22 37.01 27.29 -22.29
CA THR A 22 36.06 27.20 -23.40
C THR A 22 34.94 26.24 -23.02
N TYR A 23 33.71 26.73 -22.94
CA TYR A 23 32.56 25.94 -22.51
C TYR A 23 31.85 25.30 -23.71
N ALA A 24 31.61 24.00 -23.63
CA ALA A 24 30.74 23.26 -24.55
C ALA A 24 29.29 23.45 -24.12
N ARG A 25 28.45 24.00 -25.01
CA ARG A 25 27.02 24.21 -24.78
C ARG A 25 26.21 23.45 -25.81
N MET A 26 25.24 22.66 -25.36
CA MET A 26 24.25 22.06 -26.24
C MET A 26 23.20 23.09 -26.64
N TYR A 27 22.58 22.94 -27.80
CA TYR A 27 21.47 23.79 -28.26
C TYR A 27 20.51 23.02 -29.17
N ARG A 28 19.32 23.58 -29.37
CA ARG A 28 18.37 23.17 -30.41
C ARG A 28 18.22 24.27 -31.44
N ASN A 29 18.08 23.91 -32.71
CA ASN A 29 17.73 24.86 -33.77
C ASN A 29 16.25 25.22 -33.67
N ALA A 30 15.94 26.52 -33.64
CA ALA A 30 14.59 27.02 -33.85
C ALA A 30 14.61 28.05 -34.98
N TRP A 31 13.60 28.04 -35.84
CA TRP A 31 13.49 28.98 -36.94
C TRP A 31 12.69 30.20 -36.49
N GLN A 32 13.31 31.39 -36.53
CA GLN A 32 12.64 32.66 -36.27
C GLN A 32 12.54 33.49 -37.55
N ASP A 33 11.46 34.23 -37.71
CA ASP A 33 11.29 35.13 -38.85
C ASP A 33 12.34 36.25 -38.81
N LYS A 34 12.95 36.55 -39.96
CA LYS A 34 13.88 37.67 -40.10
C LYS A 34 13.14 38.98 -39.87
N LYS A 35 13.76 39.91 -39.13
CA LYS A 35 13.24 41.28 -38.94
C LYS A 35 12.99 42.03 -40.25
N SER A 36 13.57 41.59 -41.38
CA SER A 36 13.38 42.18 -42.71
C SER A 36 12.22 41.58 -43.52
N GLY A 37 11.39 40.70 -42.96
CA GLY A 37 10.18 40.19 -43.60
C GLY A 37 10.37 39.13 -44.69
N SER A 38 11.60 38.82 -45.10
CA SER A 38 11.88 37.80 -46.14
C SER A 38 12.73 36.65 -45.61
N GLY A 39 12.07 35.63 -45.06
CA GLY A 39 12.65 34.33 -44.71
C GLY A 39 12.86 34.09 -43.20
N LYS A 40 13.15 32.82 -42.85
CA LYS A 40 13.45 32.38 -41.49
C LYS A 40 14.96 32.27 -41.27
N THR A 41 15.43 32.49 -40.05
CA THR A 41 16.83 32.28 -39.63
C THR A 41 16.88 31.28 -38.50
N ALA A 42 17.87 30.37 -38.52
CA ALA A 42 18.10 29.44 -37.44
C ALA A 42 18.69 30.17 -36.23
N VAL A 43 18.03 30.06 -35.08
CA VAL A 43 18.45 30.60 -33.79
C VAL A 43 18.67 29.44 -32.82
N LYS A 44 19.75 29.52 -32.04
CA LYS A 44 20.05 28.54 -31.00
C LYS A 44 19.13 28.78 -29.81
N THR A 45 18.29 27.80 -29.47
CA THR A 45 17.42 27.83 -28.29
C THR A 45 17.76 26.71 -27.32
N HIS A 46 17.24 26.77 -26.10
CA HIS A 46 17.43 25.74 -25.07
C HIS A 46 18.91 25.42 -24.81
N THR A 47 19.72 26.48 -24.66
CA THR A 47 21.17 26.33 -24.50
C THR A 47 21.55 25.90 -23.08
N LYS A 48 22.27 24.79 -22.92
CA LYS A 48 22.77 24.31 -21.61
C LYS A 48 24.27 24.02 -21.70
N THR A 49 25.06 24.43 -20.71
CA THR A 49 26.47 24.04 -20.61
C THR A 49 26.58 22.57 -20.23
N VAL A 50 27.32 21.81 -21.02
CA VAL A 50 27.45 20.35 -20.89
C VAL A 50 28.89 19.89 -20.68
N GLY A 51 29.87 20.78 -20.83
CA GLY A 51 31.26 20.50 -20.56
C GLY A 51 32.16 21.73 -20.71
N ARG A 52 33.45 21.54 -20.47
CA ARG A 52 34.47 22.58 -20.67
C ARG A 52 35.79 22.01 -21.17
N ILE A 53 36.57 22.87 -21.81
CA ILE A 53 37.98 22.65 -22.16
C ILE A 53 38.78 23.64 -21.31
N ASP A 54 39.82 23.14 -20.65
CA ASP A 54 40.63 23.91 -19.70
C ASP A 54 41.69 24.78 -20.40
N ASN A 55 41.29 25.44 -21.50
CA ASN A 55 42.07 26.49 -22.15
C ASN A 55 41.17 27.46 -22.95
N SER A 56 41.75 28.59 -23.32
CA SER A 56 41.07 29.68 -24.04
C SER A 56 41.10 29.54 -25.57
N GLU A 57 41.85 28.56 -26.08
CA GLU A 57 41.95 28.22 -27.51
C GLU A 57 40.81 27.31 -27.96
N GLY A 58 40.20 26.59 -27.01
CA GLY A 58 39.09 25.67 -27.26
C GLY A 58 39.50 24.40 -27.98
N VAL A 59 40.78 24.06 -28.00
CA VAL A 59 41.32 22.83 -28.59
C VAL A 59 41.81 21.94 -27.45
N GLY A 60 41.39 20.69 -27.41
CA GLY A 60 41.78 19.74 -26.36
C GLY A 60 40.61 18.92 -25.82
N ILE A 61 40.88 18.17 -24.74
CA ILE A 61 39.93 17.24 -24.13
C ILE A 61 38.76 18.01 -23.50
N ILE A 62 37.55 17.58 -23.83
CA ILE A 62 36.31 18.09 -23.25
C ILE A 62 36.02 17.34 -21.96
N LYS A 63 35.97 18.07 -20.85
CA LYS A 63 35.48 17.58 -19.56
C LYS A 63 33.97 17.78 -19.51
N PHE A 64 33.21 16.74 -19.84
CA PHE A 64 31.75 16.76 -19.75
C PHE A 64 31.29 16.79 -18.28
N SER A 65 30.17 17.46 -18.03
CA SER A 65 29.53 17.49 -16.71
C SER A 65 28.90 16.14 -16.37
N SER A 66 28.90 15.76 -15.08
CA SER A 66 28.31 14.50 -14.61
C SER A 66 26.86 14.29 -15.07
N ASP A 67 26.02 15.33 -15.01
CA ASP A 67 24.63 15.30 -15.51
C ASP A 67 24.53 14.94 -17.00
N PHE A 68 25.48 15.43 -17.80
CA PHE A 68 25.52 15.15 -19.23
C PHE A 68 25.98 13.71 -19.49
N CYS A 69 26.97 13.22 -18.74
CA CYS A 69 27.40 11.83 -18.81
C CYS A 69 26.32 10.84 -18.32
N LEU A 70 25.46 11.23 -17.37
CA LEU A 70 24.31 10.39 -16.95
C LEU A 70 23.27 10.20 -18.06
N THR A 71 23.07 11.22 -18.90
CA THR A 71 22.16 11.15 -20.05
C THR A 71 22.82 10.61 -21.32
N HIS A 72 24.15 10.59 -21.35
CA HIS A 72 24.98 10.07 -22.45
C HIS A 72 26.07 9.14 -21.90
N PRO A 73 25.70 8.00 -21.26
CA PRO A 73 26.65 7.10 -20.58
C PRO A 73 27.70 6.50 -21.51
N GLN A 74 27.47 6.48 -22.82
CA GLN A 74 28.44 6.11 -23.83
C GLN A 74 29.71 6.96 -23.80
N LEU A 75 29.65 8.21 -23.34
CA LEU A 75 30.83 9.08 -23.23
C LEU A 75 31.83 8.62 -22.17
N ASN A 76 31.40 7.80 -21.20
CA ASN A 76 32.31 7.24 -20.20
C ASN A 76 33.32 6.24 -20.79
N LYS A 77 33.18 5.89 -22.07
CA LYS A 77 34.05 4.97 -22.80
C LYS A 77 35.05 5.69 -23.72
N PHE A 78 34.93 7.02 -23.86
CA PHE A 78 35.73 7.81 -24.78
C PHE A 78 36.36 9.01 -24.07
N SER A 79 37.62 9.27 -24.38
CA SER A 79 38.21 10.60 -24.29
C SER A 79 37.80 11.39 -25.53
N VAL A 80 37.08 12.48 -25.34
CA VAL A 80 36.57 13.31 -26.45
C VAL A 80 37.36 14.61 -26.52
N ALA A 81 38.01 14.87 -27.66
CA ALA A 81 38.79 16.08 -27.88
C ALA A 81 38.21 16.92 -29.02
N ARG A 82 38.22 18.24 -28.85
CA ARG A 82 37.98 19.19 -29.94
C ARG A 82 39.31 19.52 -30.61
N VAL A 83 39.45 19.22 -31.89
CA VAL A 83 40.66 19.47 -32.68
C VAL A 83 40.36 20.33 -33.89
N VAL A 84 41.39 20.98 -34.43
CA VAL A 84 41.31 21.68 -35.71
C VAL A 84 41.17 20.64 -36.82
N ASP A 85 40.24 20.85 -37.75
CA ASP A 85 40.10 19.95 -38.89
C ASP A 85 41.08 20.32 -40.00
N GLU A 86 42.20 19.61 -40.07
CA GLU A 86 43.29 19.85 -41.03
C GLU A 86 42.83 19.73 -42.49
N ALA A 87 41.84 18.88 -42.79
CA ALA A 87 41.24 18.75 -44.12
C ALA A 87 40.41 19.99 -44.54
N ALA A 88 40.07 20.86 -43.60
CA ALA A 88 39.29 22.07 -43.80
C ALA A 88 40.03 23.33 -43.29
N ALA A 89 41.37 23.29 -43.28
CA ALA A 89 42.25 24.31 -42.70
C ALA A 89 41.98 25.74 -43.19
N ALA A 90 41.49 25.93 -44.43
CA ALA A 90 41.12 27.24 -44.96
C ALA A 90 39.84 27.85 -44.33
N SER A 91 39.07 27.10 -43.54
CA SER A 91 37.75 27.50 -43.01
C SER A 91 37.67 27.57 -41.48
N GLY A 92 38.74 27.26 -40.75
CA GLY A 92 38.77 27.31 -39.28
C GLY A 92 37.76 26.37 -38.61
N LYS A 93 37.35 25.29 -39.28
CA LYS A 93 36.39 24.32 -38.75
C LYS A 93 37.06 23.37 -37.76
N TYR A 94 36.33 23.08 -36.69
CA TYR A 94 36.75 22.17 -35.63
C TYR A 94 35.97 20.87 -35.75
N LYS A 95 36.58 19.74 -35.40
CA LYS A 95 35.92 18.44 -35.27
C LYS A 95 36.09 17.86 -33.89
N LEU A 96 35.18 16.97 -33.52
CA LEU A 96 35.31 16.17 -32.32
C LEU A 96 35.94 14.83 -32.69
N VAL A 97 36.99 14.47 -31.95
CA VAL A 97 37.67 13.17 -32.05
C VAL A 97 37.36 12.38 -30.80
N PHE A 98 36.93 11.14 -30.99
CA PHE A 98 36.57 10.22 -29.93
C PHE A 98 37.62 9.12 -29.86
N THR A 99 38.37 9.10 -28.76
CA THR A 99 39.41 8.09 -28.52
C THR A 99 38.94 7.14 -27.42
N PRO A 100 38.87 5.83 -27.65
CA PRO A 100 38.49 4.86 -26.62
C PRO A 100 39.41 4.94 -25.39
N LEU A 101 38.86 4.78 -24.17
CA LEU A 101 39.65 4.78 -22.93
C LEU A 101 40.36 3.44 -22.66
N ASP A 102 39.78 2.33 -23.12
CA ASP A 102 40.39 0.99 -23.11
C ASP A 102 40.42 0.46 -24.55
N SER A 103 41.61 0.09 -25.02
CA SER A 103 41.84 -0.40 -26.38
C SER A 103 41.42 -1.86 -26.59
N ASN A 104 41.17 -2.62 -25.51
CA ASN A 104 40.80 -4.05 -25.55
C ASN A 104 39.33 -4.33 -25.24
N GLU A 105 38.53 -3.30 -24.93
CA GLU A 105 37.12 -3.45 -24.60
C GLU A 105 36.24 -3.41 -25.86
N GLU A 106 35.74 -4.57 -26.30
CA GLU A 106 34.67 -4.66 -27.30
C GLU A 106 33.37 -4.08 -26.71
N LEU A 107 33.08 -2.82 -27.02
CA LEU A 107 31.94 -2.12 -26.44
C LEU A 107 30.99 -1.51 -27.47
N TYR A 108 30.22 -2.38 -28.13
CA TYR A 108 28.90 -2.01 -28.64
C TYR A 108 27.81 -2.46 -27.65
N ALA A 109 26.91 -1.55 -27.29
CA ALA A 109 25.56 -1.99 -26.95
C ALA A 109 24.92 -2.37 -28.29
N ALA A 110 24.76 -3.66 -28.58
CA ALA A 110 23.91 -4.11 -29.68
C ALA A 110 22.58 -3.32 -29.68
N PRO A 111 21.96 -3.03 -30.83
CA PRO A 111 20.61 -2.47 -30.87
C PRO A 111 19.71 -3.26 -29.95
N ARG A 112 19.21 -2.60 -28.90
CA ARG A 112 18.39 -3.23 -27.86
C ARG A 112 17.00 -2.68 -28.00
N ILE A 113 16.08 -3.56 -28.37
CA ILE A 113 14.66 -3.32 -28.19
C ILE A 113 14.32 -3.87 -26.81
N THR A 114 13.77 -3.03 -25.95
CA THR A 114 13.19 -3.49 -24.68
C THR A 114 11.68 -3.45 -24.78
N CYS A 115 11.02 -4.38 -24.08
CA CYS A 115 9.57 -4.44 -23.99
C CYS A 115 9.20 -4.56 -22.51
N VAL A 116 8.46 -3.58 -22.00
CA VAL A 116 8.05 -3.55 -20.60
C VAL A 116 6.54 -3.35 -20.49
N SER A 117 5.93 -3.92 -19.46
CA SER A 117 4.54 -3.60 -19.11
C SER A 117 4.47 -2.22 -18.44
N ILE A 118 3.49 -1.41 -18.84
CA ILE A 118 3.31 -0.04 -18.31
C ILE A 118 1.93 0.21 -17.68
N GLY A 119 0.93 -0.64 -17.96
CA GLY A 119 -0.48 -0.35 -17.68
C GLY A 119 -0.76 -0.11 -16.20
N MET A 120 -0.44 -1.09 -15.35
CA MET A 120 -0.70 -0.98 -13.91
C MET A 120 0.15 0.11 -13.24
N SER A 121 1.38 0.34 -13.73
CA SER A 121 2.24 1.40 -13.22
C SER A 121 1.68 2.79 -13.50
N ALA A 122 1.08 2.99 -14.69
CA ALA A 122 0.39 4.23 -15.02
C ALA A 122 -0.83 4.47 -14.11
N VAL A 123 -1.57 3.42 -13.74
CA VAL A 123 -2.66 3.49 -12.76
C VAL A 123 -2.15 3.97 -11.41
N LEU A 124 -1.11 3.32 -10.87
CA LEU A 124 -0.57 3.68 -9.55
C LEU A 124 0.01 5.10 -9.54
N ASP A 125 0.69 5.51 -10.61
CA ASP A 125 1.18 6.87 -10.76
C ASP A 125 0.05 7.90 -10.73
N GLU A 126 -1.05 7.64 -11.47
CA GLU A 126 -2.21 8.53 -11.50
C GLU A 126 -2.87 8.67 -10.12
N LEU A 127 -2.95 7.57 -9.36
CA LEU A 127 -3.47 7.59 -7.99
C LEU A 127 -2.57 8.41 -7.06
N LEU A 128 -1.24 8.33 -7.22
CA LEU A 128 -0.27 9.05 -6.39
C LEU A 128 -0.16 10.54 -6.70
N LYS A 129 -0.51 11.00 -7.91
CA LYS A 129 -0.43 12.43 -8.29
C LYS A 129 -1.17 13.38 -7.33
N ARG A 130 -2.22 12.90 -6.69
CA ARG A 130 -3.08 13.70 -5.79
C ARG A 130 -2.85 13.38 -4.32
N ASP A 131 -1.92 12.49 -4.02
CA ASP A 131 -1.66 12.02 -2.67
C ASP A 131 -0.41 12.68 -2.05
N VAL A 132 -0.34 12.69 -0.72
CA VAL A 132 0.80 13.21 0.02
C VAL A 132 1.95 12.21 0.13
N LEU A 133 1.66 10.91 -0.04
CA LEU A 133 2.59 9.81 0.18
C LEU A 133 3.95 9.98 -0.54
N PRO A 134 4.04 10.31 -1.85
CA PRO A 134 5.34 10.43 -2.53
C PRO A 134 6.20 11.55 -1.93
N ASN A 135 5.58 12.68 -1.58
CA ASN A 135 6.30 13.84 -1.04
C ASN A 135 6.81 13.55 0.39
N CYS A 136 5.99 12.91 1.23
CA CYS A 136 6.40 12.50 2.58
C CYS A 136 7.50 11.44 2.55
N LEU A 137 7.44 10.48 1.62
CA LEU A 137 8.52 9.51 1.43
C LEU A 137 9.80 10.19 0.98
N LYS A 138 9.73 11.14 0.03
CA LYS A 138 10.89 11.89 -0.44
C LYS A 138 11.51 12.77 0.64
N GLU A 139 10.70 13.41 1.47
CA GLU A 139 11.15 14.24 2.59
C GLU A 139 12.03 13.44 3.57
N VAL A 140 11.63 12.20 3.89
CA VAL A 140 12.30 11.39 4.92
C VAL A 140 13.40 10.50 4.36
N PHE A 141 13.20 9.94 3.17
CA PHE A 141 14.10 8.93 2.58
C PHE A 141 14.96 9.46 1.43
N GLY A 142 14.83 10.74 1.06
CA GLY A 142 15.59 11.34 -0.03
C GLY A 142 15.35 10.58 -1.33
N GLU A 143 16.41 10.29 -2.09
CA GLU A 143 16.31 9.58 -3.38
C GLU A 143 15.82 8.12 -3.27
N HIS A 144 15.91 7.49 -2.09
CA HIS A 144 15.41 6.12 -1.88
C HIS A 144 13.88 6.00 -2.00
N TYR A 145 13.13 7.11 -1.98
CA TYR A 145 11.67 7.07 -2.09
C TYR A 145 11.17 6.38 -3.37
N LYS A 146 11.90 6.48 -4.48
CA LYS A 146 11.54 5.80 -5.74
C LYS A 146 11.71 4.28 -5.62
N GLN A 147 12.75 3.83 -4.92
CA GLN A 147 12.96 2.41 -4.65
C GLN A 147 11.88 1.86 -3.70
N LEU A 148 11.47 2.63 -2.69
CA LEU A 148 10.35 2.28 -1.81
C LEU A 148 9.04 2.13 -2.60
N LEU A 149 8.72 3.11 -3.47
CA LEU A 149 7.55 3.05 -4.33
C LEU A 149 7.63 1.89 -5.32
N ALA A 150 8.80 1.59 -5.89
CA ALA A 150 8.99 0.44 -6.77
C ALA A 150 8.75 -0.89 -6.06
N ALA A 151 9.23 -1.03 -4.82
CA ALA A 151 8.97 -2.20 -4.00
C ALA A 151 7.48 -2.34 -3.66
N ALA A 152 6.79 -1.24 -3.34
CA ALA A 152 5.36 -1.23 -3.09
C ALA A 152 4.53 -1.56 -4.34
N TYR A 153 4.90 -1.01 -5.51
CA TYR A 153 4.25 -1.31 -6.80
C TYR A 153 4.35 -2.80 -7.11
N TYR A 154 5.52 -3.39 -6.90
CA TYR A 154 5.74 -4.81 -7.06
C TYR A 154 4.85 -5.66 -6.14
N MET A 155 4.70 -5.28 -4.87
CA MET A 155 3.77 -5.96 -3.95
C MET A 155 2.29 -5.80 -4.34
N VAL A 156 1.93 -4.73 -5.04
CA VAL A 156 0.58 -4.55 -5.59
C VAL A 156 0.35 -5.44 -6.82
N MET A 157 1.35 -5.50 -7.70
CA MET A 157 1.22 -6.18 -8.99
C MET A 157 1.41 -7.69 -8.92
N GLU A 158 2.29 -8.18 -8.05
CA GLU A 158 2.58 -9.59 -7.93
C GLU A 158 1.93 -10.20 -6.70
N PRO A 159 1.00 -11.16 -6.87
CA PRO A 159 0.67 -12.09 -5.81
C PRO A 159 1.95 -12.76 -5.31
N ASP A 160 2.10 -12.94 -4.00
CA ASP A 160 3.26 -13.63 -3.43
C ASP A 160 4.62 -12.95 -3.64
N ALA A 161 4.62 -11.62 -3.79
CA ALA A 161 5.82 -10.79 -4.00
C ALA A 161 6.96 -11.10 -3.00
N LYS A 162 8.08 -11.60 -3.52
CA LYS A 162 9.33 -11.79 -2.76
C LYS A 162 10.28 -10.67 -3.12
N LEU A 163 10.64 -9.79 -2.17
CA LEU A 163 11.50 -8.63 -2.43
C LEU A 163 12.79 -8.97 -3.19
N ALA A 164 13.40 -10.14 -2.92
CA ALA A 164 14.58 -10.61 -3.64
C ALA A 164 14.40 -10.76 -5.18
N ARG A 165 13.15 -10.88 -5.66
CA ARG A 165 12.80 -10.98 -7.09
C ARG A 165 12.43 -9.63 -7.73
N LEU A 166 12.40 -8.54 -6.96
CA LEU A 166 12.03 -7.21 -7.45
C LEU A 166 12.90 -6.76 -8.63
N GLY A 167 14.21 -6.93 -8.55
CA GLY A 167 15.13 -6.56 -9.64
C GLY A 167 14.88 -7.34 -10.95
N LEU A 168 14.46 -8.60 -10.86
CA LEU A 168 14.08 -9.39 -12.03
C LEU A 168 12.74 -8.92 -12.61
N PHE A 169 11.76 -8.67 -11.75
CA PHE A 169 10.46 -8.14 -12.14
C PHE A 169 10.57 -6.79 -12.84
N ALA A 170 11.42 -5.89 -12.33
CA ALA A 170 11.66 -4.56 -12.87
C ALA A 170 12.18 -4.57 -14.33
N ARG A 171 12.74 -5.69 -14.81
CA ARG A 171 13.18 -5.81 -16.22
C ARG A 171 12.02 -5.93 -17.21
N GLY A 172 10.86 -6.40 -16.76
CA GLY A 172 9.66 -6.60 -17.59
C GLY A 172 8.51 -5.66 -17.29
N CYS A 173 8.68 -4.75 -16.33
CA CYS A 173 7.64 -3.85 -15.85
C CYS A 173 8.23 -2.46 -15.51
N ARG A 174 7.58 -1.40 -15.97
CA ARG A 174 8.03 -0.03 -15.72
C ARG A 174 7.75 0.37 -14.28
N LEU A 175 8.79 0.57 -13.48
CA LEU A 175 8.68 0.99 -12.08
C LEU A 175 9.11 2.46 -11.87
N PRO A 176 8.83 3.06 -10.70
CA PRO A 176 9.28 4.41 -10.35
C PRO A 176 10.80 4.62 -10.35
N THR A 177 11.59 3.54 -10.29
CA THR A 177 13.04 3.57 -10.51
C THR A 177 13.46 2.53 -11.55
N ALA A 178 14.65 2.72 -12.12
CA ALA A 178 15.26 1.84 -13.10
C ALA A 178 15.59 0.47 -12.49
N ALA A 179 15.54 -0.58 -13.31
CA ALA A 179 15.80 -1.96 -12.86
C ALA A 179 17.23 -2.14 -12.33
N GLU A 180 18.17 -1.38 -12.87
CA GLU A 180 19.59 -1.34 -12.50
C GLU A 180 19.81 -0.85 -11.06
N GLU A 181 18.86 -0.10 -10.48
CA GLU A 181 18.91 0.37 -9.10
C GLU A 181 18.31 -0.63 -8.09
N LEU A 182 17.74 -1.75 -8.58
CA LEU A 182 16.98 -2.72 -7.78
C LEU A 182 17.68 -4.08 -7.65
N TYR A 183 19.00 -4.11 -7.80
CA TYR A 183 19.79 -5.32 -7.59
C TYR A 183 19.81 -5.74 -6.10
N PRO A 184 20.02 -7.03 -5.77
CA PRO A 184 19.85 -7.53 -4.41
C PRO A 184 20.57 -6.74 -3.31
N ALA A 185 21.83 -6.36 -3.54
CA ALA A 185 22.59 -5.58 -2.56
C ALA A 185 22.06 -4.14 -2.39
N ALA A 186 21.47 -3.52 -3.42
CA ALA A 186 20.76 -2.25 -3.26
C ALA A 186 19.50 -2.40 -2.41
N LEU A 187 18.76 -3.51 -2.57
CA LEU A 187 17.58 -3.80 -1.76
C LEU A 187 17.93 -4.04 -0.28
N THR A 188 19.04 -4.72 0.00
CA THR A 188 19.54 -4.88 1.37
C THR A 188 19.86 -3.51 1.99
N ARG A 189 20.55 -2.62 1.25
CA ARG A 189 20.82 -1.26 1.73
C ARG A 189 19.54 -0.44 1.92
N LEU A 190 18.54 -0.62 1.05
CA LEU A 190 17.24 0.03 1.18
C LEU A 190 16.56 -0.39 2.50
N LEU A 191 16.50 -1.70 2.79
CA LEU A 191 15.90 -2.20 4.03
C LEU A 191 16.64 -1.66 5.26
N ALA A 192 17.97 -1.70 5.27
CA ALA A 192 18.78 -1.15 6.36
C ALA A 192 18.62 0.37 6.54
N ALA A 193 18.31 1.10 5.47
CA ALA A 193 18.07 2.54 5.54
C ALA A 193 16.72 2.92 6.18
N ILE A 194 15.81 1.95 6.37
CA ILE A 194 14.50 2.12 6.99
C ILE A 194 14.62 1.81 8.49
N THR A 195 14.99 2.82 9.27
CA THR A 195 15.08 2.71 10.72
C THR A 195 13.75 3.04 11.39
N PRO A 196 13.48 2.54 12.61
CA PRO A 196 12.28 2.89 13.36
C PRO A 196 12.06 4.41 13.50
N GLU A 197 13.13 5.18 13.72
CA GLU A 197 13.08 6.64 13.84
C GLU A 197 12.61 7.30 12.54
N LYS A 198 13.13 6.84 11.39
CA LYS A 198 12.67 7.34 10.08
C LYS A 198 11.22 6.97 9.81
N VAL A 199 10.77 5.79 10.21
CA VAL A 199 9.35 5.41 10.10
C VAL A 199 8.48 6.36 10.92
N GLN A 200 8.89 6.72 12.14
CA GLN A 200 8.15 7.70 12.96
C GLN A 200 8.19 9.12 12.37
N LEU A 201 9.34 9.56 11.82
CA LEU A 201 9.45 10.83 11.09
C LEU A 201 8.53 10.86 9.86
N PHE A 202 8.43 9.74 9.15
CA PHE A 202 7.49 9.58 8.05
C PHE A 202 6.05 9.72 8.54
N PHE A 203 5.64 9.04 9.61
CA PHE A 203 4.28 9.15 10.12
C PHE A 203 3.94 10.57 10.58
N LYS A 204 4.90 11.28 11.19
CA LYS A 204 4.73 12.69 11.54
C LYS A 204 4.46 13.56 10.31
N SER A 205 5.29 13.45 9.27
CA SER A 205 5.10 14.19 8.01
C SER A 205 3.78 13.79 7.33
N TYR A 206 3.51 12.49 7.22
CA TYR A 206 2.35 11.90 6.57
C TYR A 206 1.03 12.31 7.20
N LEU A 207 0.86 12.11 8.51
CA LEU A 207 -0.38 12.45 9.24
C LEU A 207 -0.63 13.96 9.25
N THR A 208 0.44 14.75 9.39
CA THR A 208 0.38 16.22 9.27
C THR A 208 -0.10 16.64 7.87
N ALA A 209 0.48 16.05 6.82
CA ALA A 209 0.13 16.37 5.45
C ALA A 209 -1.31 15.96 5.10
N LEU A 210 -1.74 14.78 5.54
CA LEU A 210 -3.13 14.30 5.39
C LEU A 210 -4.12 15.27 6.04
N THR A 211 -3.81 15.76 7.24
CA THR A 211 -4.64 16.73 7.96
C THR A 211 -4.68 18.07 7.23
N LYS A 212 -3.52 18.64 6.88
CA LYS A 212 -3.42 19.95 6.20
C LYS A 212 -4.10 19.95 4.83
N ARG A 213 -3.97 18.85 4.07
CA ARG A 213 -4.60 18.67 2.75
C ARG A 213 -6.06 18.24 2.82
N ARG A 214 -6.62 18.03 4.02
CA ARG A 214 -7.99 17.56 4.25
C ARG A 214 -8.29 16.24 3.52
N LEU A 215 -7.32 15.33 3.52
CA LEU A 215 -7.45 14.00 2.92
C LEU A 215 -7.97 12.95 3.91
N LEU A 216 -8.06 13.29 5.20
CA LEU A 216 -8.73 12.47 6.20
C LEU A 216 -10.26 12.62 6.10
N SER A 217 -10.99 11.55 6.43
CA SER A 217 -12.44 11.60 6.61
C SER A 217 -12.86 12.72 7.58
N LYS A 218 -14.01 13.35 7.32
CA LYS A 218 -14.63 14.28 8.28
C LYS A 218 -15.09 13.57 9.57
N ARG A 219 -15.51 12.30 9.48
CA ARG A 219 -16.00 11.52 10.64
C ARG A 219 -14.85 11.11 11.56
N ARG A 220 -13.65 10.90 10.99
CA ARG A 220 -12.44 10.44 11.72
C ARG A 220 -12.72 9.23 12.62
N MET A 221 -13.50 8.28 12.11
CA MET A 221 -13.72 6.99 12.75
C MET A 221 -12.63 6.06 12.24
N TRP A 222 -11.75 5.67 13.15
CA TRP A 222 -10.55 4.91 12.84
C TRP A 222 -10.65 3.54 13.48
N ALA A 223 -10.71 2.52 12.62
CA ALA A 223 -10.71 1.14 13.02
C ALA A 223 -9.32 0.78 13.60
N LEU A 224 -9.34 0.14 14.77
CA LEU A 224 -8.16 -0.38 15.45
C LEU A 224 -8.31 -1.89 15.58
N ASP A 225 -7.26 -2.60 15.19
CA ASP A 225 -7.16 -4.05 15.35
C ASP A 225 -5.68 -4.45 15.29
N SER A 226 -5.38 -5.64 15.78
CA SER A 226 -4.05 -6.23 15.74
C SER A 226 -4.09 -7.66 15.21
N THR A 227 -2.95 -8.15 14.72
CA THR A 227 -2.77 -9.56 14.39
C THR A 227 -1.46 -10.07 14.95
N SER A 228 -1.43 -11.34 15.34
CA SER A 228 -0.16 -12.05 15.55
C SER A 228 0.39 -12.54 14.21
N VAL A 229 1.71 -12.51 14.08
CA VAL A 229 2.45 -13.09 12.96
C VAL A 229 3.51 -14.02 13.53
N SER A 230 3.32 -15.33 13.34
CA SER A 230 4.26 -16.35 13.77
C SER A 230 5.59 -16.27 13.02
N THR A 231 6.69 -16.57 13.70
CA THR A 231 8.03 -16.56 13.10
C THR A 231 8.93 -17.66 13.66
N TYR A 232 9.81 -18.18 12.81
CA TYR A 232 10.90 -19.08 13.20
C TYR A 232 12.22 -18.31 13.43
N ALA A 233 12.26 -17.04 13.04
CA ALA A 233 13.44 -16.21 13.21
C ALA A 233 13.60 -15.82 14.69
N LYS A 234 14.85 -15.79 15.16
CA LYS A 234 15.21 -15.31 16.49
C LYS A 234 15.24 -13.78 16.48
N LEU A 235 14.06 -13.17 16.51
CA LEU A 235 13.86 -11.72 16.61
C LEU A 235 13.62 -11.35 18.08
N SER A 236 14.02 -10.15 18.52
CA SER A 236 13.93 -9.75 19.94
C SER A 236 12.50 -9.66 20.44
N ASP A 237 11.57 -9.32 19.55
CA ASP A 237 10.13 -9.21 19.87
C ASP A 237 9.34 -10.50 19.59
N ALA A 238 10.01 -11.55 19.11
CA ALA A 238 9.37 -12.83 18.81
C ALA A 238 9.23 -13.68 20.08
N GLU A 239 8.08 -13.60 20.72
CA GLU A 239 7.77 -14.29 21.98
C GLU A 239 6.48 -15.09 21.89
N TYR A 240 6.30 -16.05 22.79
CA TYR A 240 5.03 -16.77 22.90
C TYR A 240 3.96 -15.85 23.51
N GLY A 241 2.77 -15.89 22.93
CA GLY A 241 1.61 -15.13 23.39
C GLY A 241 0.32 -15.78 22.94
N ARG A 242 -0.78 -15.02 23.00
CA ARG A 242 -2.09 -15.48 22.50
C ARG A 242 -2.09 -15.46 20.98
N ASN A 243 -1.73 -16.57 20.35
CA ASN A 243 -1.66 -16.67 18.90
C ASN A 243 -3.05 -16.75 18.27
N LYS A 244 -3.41 -15.74 17.47
CA LYS A 244 -4.70 -15.64 16.77
C LYS A 244 -4.86 -16.69 15.65
N GLN A 245 -3.81 -17.43 15.32
CA GLN A 245 -3.80 -18.54 14.35
C GLN A 245 -3.65 -19.91 15.02
N GLU A 246 -3.62 -19.96 16.36
CA GLU A 246 -3.46 -21.19 17.16
C GLU A 246 -2.19 -22.00 16.83
N GLU A 247 -1.17 -21.34 16.27
CA GLU A 247 0.13 -21.96 16.01
C GLU A 247 0.99 -21.95 17.29
N ALA A 248 1.60 -23.10 17.61
CA ALA A 248 2.55 -23.23 18.71
C ALA A 248 3.95 -22.70 18.32
N LEU A 249 4.03 -21.43 17.94
CA LEU A 249 5.26 -20.75 17.51
C LEU A 249 5.39 -19.37 18.19
N PRO A 250 6.62 -18.87 18.39
CA PRO A 250 6.84 -17.47 18.75
C PRO A 250 6.20 -16.53 17.73
N GLN A 251 5.70 -15.39 18.18
CA GLN A 251 4.99 -14.43 17.36
C GLN A 251 5.46 -13.00 17.61
N ILE A 252 5.21 -12.13 16.64
CA ILE A 252 5.26 -10.67 16.80
C ILE A 252 3.84 -10.17 16.54
N ASN A 253 3.37 -9.25 17.38
CA ASN A 253 2.06 -8.64 17.21
C ASN A 253 2.20 -7.38 16.34
N VAL A 254 1.25 -7.15 15.44
CA VAL A 254 1.18 -5.98 14.58
C VAL A 254 -0.17 -5.32 14.77
N MET A 255 -0.16 -4.09 15.28
CA MET A 255 -1.34 -3.25 15.39
C MET A 255 -1.39 -2.27 14.23
N MET A 256 -2.59 -2.01 13.72
CA MET A 256 -2.82 -1.08 12.62
C MET A 256 -4.01 -0.19 12.93
N ILE A 257 -3.96 1.04 12.42
CA ILE A 257 -5.04 2.02 12.50
C ILE A 257 -5.44 2.37 11.07
N THR A 258 -6.72 2.20 10.76
CA THR A 258 -7.26 2.37 9.41
C THR A 258 -8.46 3.31 9.44
N ASP A 259 -8.53 4.28 8.54
CA ASP A 259 -9.70 5.14 8.40
C ASP A 259 -10.88 4.36 7.80
N GLU A 260 -12.04 4.33 8.46
CA GLU A 260 -13.17 3.48 8.05
C GLU A 260 -13.80 3.87 6.71
N ASP A 261 -13.80 5.17 6.37
CA ASP A 261 -14.49 5.63 5.17
C ASP A 261 -13.65 5.39 3.90
N SER A 262 -12.33 5.49 4.05
CA SER A 262 -11.37 5.33 2.96
C SER A 262 -10.68 3.96 2.96
N SER A 263 -10.80 3.16 4.02
CA SER A 263 -10.00 1.95 4.23
C SER A 263 -8.49 2.20 4.14
N ARG A 264 -8.05 3.44 4.34
CA ARG A 264 -6.67 3.86 4.22
C ARG A 264 -5.93 3.54 5.52
N PRO A 265 -4.82 2.79 5.49
CA PRO A 265 -3.98 2.63 6.67
C PRO A 265 -3.31 3.96 7.02
N LEU A 266 -3.41 4.35 8.28
CA LEU A 266 -2.91 5.62 8.80
C LEU A 266 -1.65 5.45 9.63
N TYR A 267 -1.57 4.36 10.39
CA TYR A 267 -0.46 4.07 11.28
C TYR A 267 -0.37 2.56 11.51
N TYR A 268 0.84 2.05 11.70
CA TYR A 268 1.06 0.70 12.22
C TYR A 268 2.19 0.71 13.24
N GLN A 269 2.19 -0.31 14.09
CA GLN A 269 3.30 -0.60 14.98
C GLN A 269 3.35 -2.11 15.21
N TYR A 270 4.56 -2.66 15.22
CA TYR A 270 4.77 -4.02 15.70
C TYR A 270 5.37 -3.98 17.11
N PHE A 271 5.09 -5.02 17.89
CA PHE A 271 5.48 -5.10 19.29
C PHE A 271 5.59 -6.57 19.73
N ASN A 272 6.20 -6.76 20.89
CA ASN A 272 6.51 -8.08 21.44
C ASN A 272 5.27 -9.00 21.51
N GLY A 273 5.44 -10.25 21.07
CA GLY A 273 4.37 -11.24 20.98
C GLY A 273 3.62 -11.56 22.27
N SER A 274 4.29 -11.38 23.42
CA SER A 274 3.75 -11.65 24.75
C SER A 274 2.91 -10.49 25.32
N ILE A 275 3.03 -9.28 24.74
CA ILE A 275 2.32 -8.10 25.23
C ILE A 275 0.86 -8.17 24.80
N PRO A 276 -0.11 -7.99 25.72
CA PRO A 276 -1.53 -7.92 25.37
C PRO A 276 -1.87 -6.70 24.50
N ASP A 277 -2.74 -6.89 23.50
CA ASP A 277 -3.24 -5.86 22.59
C ASP A 277 -3.78 -4.62 23.32
N VAL A 278 -4.51 -4.86 24.41
CA VAL A 278 -5.08 -3.85 25.31
C VAL A 278 -4.00 -2.91 25.84
N SER A 279 -2.85 -3.44 26.25
CA SER A 279 -1.76 -2.63 26.83
C SER A 279 -1.09 -1.75 25.79
N GLU A 280 -0.90 -2.25 24.57
CA GLU A 280 -0.23 -1.50 23.50
C GLU A 280 -1.10 -0.36 22.95
N CYS A 281 -2.43 -0.53 22.91
CA CYS A 281 -3.37 0.49 22.44
C CYS A 281 -3.14 1.87 23.10
N VAL A 282 -2.94 1.88 24.42
CA VAL A 282 -2.74 3.12 25.19
C VAL A 282 -1.44 3.82 24.80
N ARG A 283 -0.37 3.05 24.61
CA ARG A 283 0.95 3.55 24.23
C ARG A 283 0.95 4.12 22.83
N THR A 284 0.30 3.44 21.89
CA THR A 284 0.18 3.96 20.52
C THR A 284 -0.57 5.29 20.48
N PHE A 285 -1.58 5.50 21.33
CA PHE A 285 -2.31 6.77 21.35
C PHE A 285 -1.45 7.93 21.89
N GLU A 286 -0.55 7.67 22.85
CA GLU A 286 0.46 8.66 23.28
C GLU A 286 1.43 9.01 22.15
N LEU A 287 1.86 8.00 21.40
CA LEU A 287 2.74 8.22 20.27
C LEU A 287 2.03 9.06 19.19
N LEU A 288 0.77 8.77 18.87
CA LEU A 288 -0.03 9.55 17.94
C LEU A 288 -0.18 11.03 18.37
N LEU A 289 -0.31 11.31 19.68
CA LEU A 289 -0.33 12.69 20.19
C LEU A 289 0.96 13.42 19.83
N ASN A 290 2.11 12.76 20.03
CA ASN A 290 3.43 13.30 19.69
C ASN A 290 3.66 13.43 18.17
N LEU A 291 2.93 12.65 17.36
CA LEU A 291 2.91 12.75 15.91
C LEU A 291 1.94 13.84 15.38
N GLY A 292 1.25 14.56 16.27
CA GLY A 292 0.35 15.66 15.91
C GLY A 292 -1.08 15.24 15.57
N VAL A 293 -1.48 14.03 15.95
CA VAL A 293 -2.88 13.60 15.89
C VAL A 293 -3.53 13.99 17.21
N HIS A 294 -4.61 14.78 17.14
CA HIS A 294 -5.25 15.32 18.35
C HIS A 294 -6.73 14.95 18.51
N SER A 295 -7.35 14.32 17.49
CA SER A 295 -8.77 13.96 17.56
C SER A 295 -9.13 12.92 16.51
N PHE A 296 -9.71 11.82 16.98
CA PHE A 296 -10.39 10.76 16.22
C PHE A 296 -11.26 9.93 17.18
N VAL A 297 -12.14 9.10 16.62
CA VAL A 297 -12.90 8.07 17.36
C VAL A 297 -12.25 6.71 17.08
N ALA A 298 -11.65 6.09 18.09
CA ALA A 298 -11.11 4.75 18.02
C ALA A 298 -12.25 3.72 18.01
N VAL A 299 -12.38 2.97 16.91
CA VAL A 299 -13.38 1.91 16.79
C VAL A 299 -12.66 0.56 16.90
N ALA A 300 -12.82 -0.11 18.04
CA ALA A 300 -12.06 -1.31 18.37
C ALA A 300 -12.97 -2.50 18.67
N ASP A 301 -12.42 -3.70 18.53
CA ASP A 301 -13.12 -4.94 18.82
C ASP A 301 -13.32 -5.18 20.34
N ARG A 302 -13.94 -6.30 20.69
CA ARG A 302 -14.17 -6.71 22.08
C ARG A 302 -12.88 -6.99 22.85
N GLY A 303 -11.82 -7.40 22.17
CA GLY A 303 -10.51 -7.69 22.76
C GLY A 303 -9.84 -6.45 23.34
N PHE A 304 -10.15 -5.25 22.83
CA PHE A 304 -9.65 -3.98 23.37
C PHE A 304 -10.48 -3.42 24.53
N PHE A 305 -11.57 -4.08 24.93
CA PHE A 305 -12.46 -3.58 25.98
C PHE A 305 -11.83 -3.62 27.37
N SER A 306 -11.42 -2.46 27.86
CA SER A 306 -10.87 -2.25 29.21
C SER A 306 -11.33 -0.90 29.76
N ALA A 307 -11.92 -0.91 30.95
CA ALA A 307 -12.37 0.31 31.62
C ALA A 307 -11.23 1.31 31.86
N ALA A 308 -10.09 0.82 32.36
CA ALA A 308 -8.89 1.63 32.56
C ALA A 308 -8.40 2.24 31.23
N ASN A 309 -8.44 1.48 30.14
CA ASN A 309 -8.04 2.00 28.83
C ASN A 309 -9.00 3.07 28.32
N MET A 310 -10.30 2.83 28.42
CA MET A 310 -11.31 3.81 28.01
C MET A 310 -11.15 5.13 28.77
N ALA A 311 -10.85 5.08 30.07
CA ALA A 311 -10.54 6.26 30.87
C ALA A 311 -9.30 6.99 30.33
N VAL A 312 -8.20 6.27 30.08
CA VAL A 312 -6.95 6.87 29.57
C VAL A 312 -7.11 7.45 28.17
N ILE A 313 -7.87 6.78 27.29
CA ILE A 313 -8.18 7.27 25.93
C ILE A 313 -8.92 8.61 26.02
N ALA A 314 -9.97 8.65 26.85
CA ALA A 314 -10.77 9.86 27.05
C ALA A 314 -9.98 10.99 27.73
N ASP A 315 -9.14 10.69 28.73
CA ASP A 315 -8.26 11.66 29.40
C ASP A 315 -7.24 12.28 28.46
N LYS A 316 -6.84 11.55 27.41
CA LYS A 316 -5.93 12.02 26.35
C LYS A 316 -6.63 12.84 25.25
N GLY A 317 -7.94 13.05 25.37
CA GLY A 317 -8.73 13.83 24.41
C GLY A 317 -9.13 13.05 23.16
N TYR A 318 -8.97 11.73 23.16
CA TYR A 318 -9.49 10.86 22.11
C TYR A 318 -10.86 10.30 22.49
N HIS A 319 -11.59 9.83 21.49
CA HIS A 319 -12.91 9.21 21.67
C HIS A 319 -12.85 7.73 21.33
N PHE A 320 -13.81 6.94 21.81
CA PHE A 320 -13.87 5.52 21.55
C PHE A 320 -15.28 5.03 21.19
N LEU A 321 -15.32 3.91 20.49
CA LEU A 321 -16.46 3.03 20.32
C LEU A 321 -15.95 1.60 20.45
N MET A 322 -16.36 0.92 21.52
CA MET A 322 -15.91 -0.44 21.82
C MET A 322 -17.09 -1.36 22.04
N CYS A 323 -16.98 -2.60 21.58
CA CYS A 323 -17.99 -3.61 21.87
C CYS A 323 -17.73 -4.27 23.22
N VAL A 324 -18.79 -4.46 24.00
CA VAL A 324 -18.70 -5.15 25.29
C VAL A 324 -18.55 -6.65 25.03
N PRO A 325 -17.57 -7.33 25.66
CA PRO A 325 -17.46 -8.79 25.61
C PRO A 325 -18.70 -9.47 26.22
N TYR A 326 -19.07 -10.64 25.69
CA TYR A 326 -20.29 -11.35 26.12
C TYR A 326 -20.27 -11.68 27.61
N GLU A 327 -19.12 -12.11 28.12
CA GLU A 327 -18.88 -12.43 29.53
C GLU A 327 -19.04 -11.21 30.46
N LYS A 328 -18.97 -9.99 29.93
CA LYS A 328 -19.17 -8.74 30.68
C LYS A 328 -20.58 -8.16 30.54
N CYS A 329 -21.43 -8.72 29.67
CA CYS A 329 -22.80 -8.22 29.45
C CYS A 329 -23.66 -8.26 30.72
N THR A 330 -23.39 -9.16 31.66
CA THR A 330 -24.09 -9.25 32.95
C THR A 330 -24.00 -7.95 33.75
N GLY A 331 -22.87 -7.23 33.67
CA GLY A 331 -22.69 -5.90 34.28
C GLY A 331 -23.53 -4.79 33.61
N PHE A 332 -24.12 -5.08 32.45
CA PHE A 332 -24.96 -4.16 31.67
C PHE A 332 -26.44 -4.58 31.64
N GLN A 333 -26.86 -5.52 32.48
CA GLN A 333 -28.22 -6.07 32.42
C GLN A 333 -29.31 -5.00 32.52
N LYS A 334 -29.12 -3.96 33.35
CA LYS A 334 -30.10 -2.85 33.44
C LYS A 334 -30.34 -2.15 32.10
N TYR A 335 -29.30 -2.01 31.28
CA TYR A 335 -29.36 -1.35 29.97
C TYR A 335 -29.98 -2.27 28.93
N ILE A 336 -29.67 -3.58 29.01
CA ILE A 336 -30.29 -4.62 28.18
C ILE A 336 -31.80 -4.65 28.44
N ASP A 337 -32.21 -4.71 29.71
CA ASP A 337 -33.63 -4.78 30.09
C ASP A 337 -34.40 -3.53 29.63
N GLU A 338 -33.79 -2.34 29.76
CA GLU A 338 -34.35 -1.09 29.21
C GLU A 338 -34.56 -1.18 27.70
N ALA A 339 -33.54 -1.64 26.96
CA ALA A 339 -33.60 -1.74 25.51
C ALA A 339 -34.62 -2.78 25.03
N MET A 340 -34.67 -3.95 25.68
CA MET A 340 -35.62 -5.01 25.35
C MET A 340 -37.07 -4.56 25.58
N LEU A 341 -37.32 -3.79 26.64
CA LEU A 341 -38.62 -3.17 26.88
C LEU A 341 -38.97 -2.17 25.77
N ALA A 342 -38.00 -1.37 25.32
CA ALA A 342 -38.20 -0.42 24.22
C ALA A 342 -38.49 -1.15 22.90
N PHE A 343 -37.73 -2.19 22.55
CA PHE A 343 -37.96 -3.02 21.36
C PHE A 343 -39.32 -3.70 21.34
N SER A 344 -39.89 -4.00 22.51
CA SER A 344 -41.21 -4.63 22.63
C SER A 344 -42.36 -3.62 22.52
N ARG A 345 -42.10 -2.34 22.80
CA ARG A 345 -43.10 -1.27 22.81
C ARG A 345 -43.15 -0.49 21.50
N ASP A 346 -41.98 -0.24 20.91
CA ASP A 346 -41.79 0.64 19.77
C ASP A 346 -41.15 -0.12 18.61
N ASN A 347 -41.45 0.28 17.37
CA ASN A 347 -40.76 -0.24 16.19
C ASN A 347 -39.41 0.45 16.00
N LEU A 348 -38.37 -0.09 16.63
CA LEU A 348 -36.99 0.44 16.62
C LEU A 348 -36.07 -0.26 15.59
N PHE A 349 -36.67 -0.89 14.58
CA PHE A 349 -35.91 -1.51 13.49
C PHE A 349 -35.31 -0.44 12.57
N ASP A 350 -33.98 -0.34 12.51
CA ASP A 350 -33.31 0.57 11.57
C ASP A 350 -32.98 -0.18 10.28
N LEU A 351 -33.58 0.26 9.16
CA LEU A 351 -33.42 -0.34 7.84
C LEU A 351 -31.96 -0.37 7.36
N ARG A 352 -31.12 0.58 7.77
CA ARG A 352 -29.71 0.64 7.35
C ARG A 352 -28.82 -0.28 8.19
N CYS A 353 -29.27 -0.60 9.41
CA CYS A 353 -28.61 -1.54 10.31
C CYS A 353 -29.12 -2.98 10.12
N GLY A 354 -30.34 -3.15 9.58
CA GLY A 354 -30.98 -4.45 9.39
C GLY A 354 -31.42 -5.12 10.70
N GLN A 355 -31.58 -4.35 11.77
CA GLN A 355 -31.89 -4.87 13.11
C GLN A 355 -32.44 -3.76 14.02
N ASN A 356 -32.86 -4.16 15.22
CA ASN A 356 -33.27 -3.21 16.25
C ASN A 356 -32.05 -2.52 16.87
N VAL A 357 -32.14 -1.21 17.05
CA VAL A 357 -31.07 -0.39 17.65
C VAL A 357 -31.63 0.56 18.71
N TYR A 358 -30.95 0.71 19.83
CA TYR A 358 -31.39 1.59 20.92
C TYR A 358 -30.20 2.19 21.67
N THR A 359 -30.26 3.48 22.00
CA THR A 359 -29.34 4.11 22.95
C THR A 359 -30.06 4.23 24.28
N CYS A 360 -29.48 3.71 25.35
CA CYS A 360 -30.06 3.82 26.69
C CYS A 360 -30.10 5.26 27.18
N LYS A 361 -31.10 5.58 28.00
CA LYS A 361 -31.30 6.93 28.54
C LYS A 361 -30.19 7.35 29.47
N GLU A 362 -29.75 6.43 30.32
CA GLU A 362 -28.63 6.66 31.23
C GLU A 362 -27.31 6.32 30.56
N GLN A 363 -26.31 7.16 30.81
CA GLN A 363 -24.92 6.84 30.49
C GLN A 363 -24.31 6.00 31.61
N THR A 364 -23.40 5.11 31.25
CA THR A 364 -22.58 4.38 32.21
C THR A 364 -21.35 5.19 32.60
N ALA A 365 -20.91 5.06 33.84
CA ALA A 365 -19.58 5.54 34.22
C ALA A 365 -18.52 4.67 33.54
N VAL A 366 -17.46 5.30 33.03
CA VAL A 366 -16.25 4.58 32.65
C VAL A 366 -15.47 4.30 33.93
N GLU A 367 -15.46 3.03 34.37
CA GLU A 367 -14.75 2.60 35.57
C GLU A 367 -13.29 3.09 35.57
N GLY A 368 -12.86 3.71 36.66
CA GLY A 368 -11.52 4.28 36.80
C GLY A 368 -11.34 5.68 36.20
N GLY A 369 -12.39 6.32 35.67
CA GLY A 369 -12.32 7.68 35.11
C GLY A 369 -13.47 8.60 35.55
N LYS A 370 -13.40 9.87 35.11
CA LYS A 370 -14.46 10.88 35.31
C LYS A 370 -15.47 10.92 34.15
N HIS A 371 -15.24 10.11 33.12
CA HIS A 371 -15.99 10.14 31.87
C HIS A 371 -17.23 9.25 31.93
N LYS A 372 -18.24 9.64 31.16
CA LYS A 372 -19.47 8.87 30.96
C LYS A 372 -19.53 8.38 29.52
N ALA A 373 -20.09 7.20 29.32
CA ALA A 373 -20.27 6.60 28.01
C ALA A 373 -21.74 6.27 27.76
N TYR A 374 -22.20 6.53 26.53
CA TYR A 374 -23.46 6.01 26.02
C TYR A 374 -23.37 4.50 25.88
N VAL A 375 -24.45 3.81 26.23
CA VAL A 375 -24.61 2.37 26.00
C VAL A 375 -25.59 2.20 24.85
N HIS A 376 -25.13 1.55 23.78
CA HIS A 376 -25.97 1.21 22.63
C HIS A 376 -26.22 -0.29 22.63
N VAL A 377 -27.48 -0.67 22.52
CA VAL A 377 -27.95 -2.04 22.46
C VAL A 377 -28.49 -2.33 21.07
N PHE A 378 -28.05 -3.44 20.50
CA PHE A 378 -28.50 -3.94 19.21
C PHE A 378 -29.09 -5.32 19.38
N TYR A 379 -30.22 -5.58 18.74
CA TYR A 379 -30.89 -6.88 18.82
C TYR A 379 -31.24 -7.41 17.43
N HIS A 380 -30.64 -8.55 17.09
CA HIS A 380 -30.83 -9.22 15.81
C HIS A 380 -31.67 -10.49 16.00
N HIS A 381 -32.95 -10.44 15.61
CA HIS A 381 -33.91 -11.53 15.82
C HIS A 381 -33.45 -12.88 15.26
N GLU A 382 -33.01 -12.92 13.99
CA GLU A 382 -32.59 -14.18 13.36
C GLU A 382 -31.36 -14.79 14.04
N ALA A 383 -30.37 -13.96 14.36
CA ALA A 383 -29.18 -14.40 15.10
C ALA A 383 -29.53 -14.86 16.53
N SER A 384 -30.51 -14.22 17.19
CA SER A 384 -31.04 -14.63 18.49
C SER A 384 -31.60 -16.05 18.41
N GLY A 385 -32.52 -16.31 17.47
CA GLY A 385 -33.10 -17.63 17.26
C GLY A 385 -32.05 -18.70 16.97
N ALA A 386 -31.12 -18.41 16.03
CA ALA A 386 -30.05 -19.33 15.69
C ALA A 386 -29.11 -19.65 16.86
N GLN A 387 -28.77 -18.66 17.69
CA GLN A 387 -27.95 -18.85 18.89
C GLN A 387 -28.67 -19.69 19.95
N ILE A 388 -29.95 -19.43 20.17
CA ILE A 388 -30.80 -20.20 21.10
C ILE A 388 -30.86 -21.67 20.66
N ASP A 389 -31.18 -21.91 19.39
CA ASP A 389 -31.28 -23.26 18.83
C ASP A 389 -29.96 -24.02 18.95
N HIS A 390 -28.85 -23.39 18.57
CA HIS A 390 -27.52 -23.99 18.68
C HIS A 390 -27.17 -24.35 20.13
N TYR A 391 -27.42 -23.44 21.07
CA TYR A 391 -27.14 -23.67 22.49
C TYR A 391 -28.00 -24.78 23.08
N GLN A 392 -29.31 -24.81 22.78
CA GLN A 392 -30.21 -25.84 23.25
C GLN A 392 -29.85 -27.23 22.70
N ARG A 393 -29.46 -27.31 21.42
CA ARG A 393 -28.94 -28.55 20.83
C ARG A 393 -27.68 -29.00 21.55
N ARG A 394 -26.72 -28.09 21.76
CA ARG A 394 -25.46 -28.40 22.45
C ARG A 394 -25.69 -28.88 23.89
N LEU A 395 -26.62 -28.27 24.63
CA LEU A 395 -27.02 -28.72 25.96
C LEU A 395 -27.52 -30.17 25.95
N LYS A 396 -28.37 -30.54 24.97
CA LYS A 396 -28.88 -31.90 24.82
C LYS A 396 -27.79 -32.89 24.43
N GLU A 397 -26.98 -32.56 23.43
CA GLU A 397 -25.87 -33.41 22.97
C GLU A 397 -24.91 -33.74 24.12
N VAL A 398 -24.44 -32.72 24.85
CA VAL A 398 -23.48 -32.92 25.95
C VAL A 398 -24.13 -33.69 27.11
N LYS A 399 -25.42 -33.46 27.41
CA LYS A 399 -26.18 -34.27 28.37
C LYS A 399 -26.23 -35.73 27.93
N GLU A 400 -26.57 -36.01 26.67
CA GLU A 400 -26.67 -37.38 26.16
C GLU A 400 -25.31 -38.11 26.20
N LEU A 401 -24.22 -37.43 25.83
CA LEU A 401 -22.87 -37.98 25.94
C LEU A 401 -22.52 -38.34 27.40
N PHE A 402 -22.87 -37.46 28.35
CA PHE A 402 -22.70 -37.71 29.78
C PHE A 402 -23.53 -38.90 30.25
N MET A 403 -24.81 -38.97 29.88
CA MET A 403 -25.71 -40.08 30.25
C MET A 403 -25.25 -41.42 29.67
N GLN A 404 -24.67 -41.42 28.47
CA GLN A 404 -24.08 -42.60 27.83
C GLN A 404 -22.72 -43.00 28.43
N LYS A 405 -22.22 -42.27 29.45
CA LYS A 405 -20.90 -42.46 30.07
C LYS A 405 -19.76 -42.44 29.05
N LYS A 406 -19.91 -41.68 27.97
CA LYS A 406 -18.84 -41.47 26.99
C LYS A 406 -17.77 -40.57 27.59
N ILE A 407 -16.52 -40.75 27.13
CA ILE A 407 -15.42 -39.87 27.49
C ILE A 407 -15.68 -38.52 26.81
N LEU A 408 -15.88 -37.49 27.62
CA LEU A 408 -16.05 -36.12 27.15
C LEU A 408 -14.68 -35.51 26.81
N THR A 409 -14.65 -34.68 25.77
CA THR A 409 -13.53 -33.78 25.52
C THR A 409 -13.45 -32.70 26.61
N ALA A 410 -12.30 -32.03 26.72
CA ALA A 410 -12.12 -30.94 27.69
C ALA A 410 -13.15 -29.80 27.49
N GLU A 411 -13.49 -29.49 26.24
CA GLU A 411 -14.49 -28.47 25.90
C GLU A 411 -15.90 -28.89 26.30
N GLU A 412 -16.28 -30.14 26.04
CA GLU A 412 -17.59 -30.68 26.44
C GLU A 412 -17.73 -30.72 27.95
N GLN A 413 -16.66 -31.08 28.65
CA GLN A 413 -16.65 -31.06 30.10
C GLN A 413 -16.76 -29.63 30.63
N ALA A 414 -15.99 -28.68 30.12
CA ALA A 414 -16.10 -27.28 30.52
C ALA A 414 -17.52 -26.73 30.26
N PHE A 415 -18.10 -27.05 29.10
CA PHE A 415 -19.47 -26.67 28.75
C PHE A 415 -20.51 -27.29 29.68
N LEU A 416 -20.38 -28.58 30.03
CA LEU A 416 -21.28 -29.25 30.96
C LEU A 416 -21.26 -28.58 32.34
N TYR A 417 -20.07 -28.36 32.90
CA TYR A 417 -19.93 -27.80 34.24
C TYR A 417 -20.29 -26.30 34.31
N ALA A 418 -20.24 -25.58 33.18
CA ALA A 418 -20.66 -24.19 33.12
C ALA A 418 -22.18 -23.99 33.08
N ASN A 419 -22.95 -24.99 32.63
CA ASN A 419 -24.38 -24.85 32.35
C ASN A 419 -25.29 -25.69 33.26
N TYR A 420 -24.72 -26.60 34.05
CA TYR A 420 -25.45 -27.48 34.96
C TYR A 420 -25.03 -27.22 36.40
N LEU A 421 -25.93 -27.51 37.34
CA LEU A 421 -25.69 -27.28 38.76
C LEU A 421 -24.54 -28.15 39.26
N THR A 422 -23.66 -27.52 40.03
CA THR A 422 -22.52 -28.17 40.67
C THR A 422 -22.56 -27.94 42.17
N ASP A 423 -22.18 -28.98 42.91
CA ASP A 423 -22.02 -28.90 44.35
C ASP A 423 -20.77 -28.07 44.68
N LYS A 424 -20.91 -27.09 45.59
CA LYS A 424 -19.87 -26.09 45.86
C LYS A 424 -18.62 -26.68 46.49
N ASP A 425 -18.77 -27.73 47.29
CA ASP A 425 -17.67 -28.32 48.07
C ASP A 425 -16.95 -29.39 47.27
N SER A 426 -17.71 -30.31 46.66
CA SER A 426 -17.16 -31.44 45.90
C SER A 426 -16.85 -31.11 44.44
N ARG A 427 -17.35 -29.98 43.93
CA ARG A 427 -17.31 -29.59 42.51
C ARG A 427 -17.84 -30.66 41.55
N LYS A 428 -18.72 -31.54 42.03
CA LYS A 428 -19.40 -32.56 41.22
C LYS A 428 -20.74 -32.06 40.72
N LEU A 429 -21.21 -32.62 39.60
CA LEU A 429 -22.54 -32.31 39.07
C LEU A 429 -23.61 -32.80 40.04
N ILE A 430 -24.63 -31.97 40.26
CA ILE A 430 -25.84 -32.35 40.99
C ILE A 430 -26.75 -33.09 40.02
N LEU A 431 -27.13 -34.32 40.38
CA LEU A 431 -27.97 -35.19 39.57
C LEU A 431 -29.38 -35.28 40.18
N ASN A 432 -30.40 -35.44 39.33
CA ASN A 432 -31.76 -35.78 39.76
C ASN A 432 -31.90 -37.29 40.04
N ASP A 433 -33.09 -37.72 40.46
CA ASP A 433 -33.39 -39.13 40.77
C ASP A 433 -33.12 -40.09 39.59
N ASN A 434 -33.24 -39.58 38.36
CA ASN A 434 -32.95 -40.33 37.13
C ASN A 434 -31.44 -40.33 36.77
N HIS A 435 -30.58 -39.88 37.68
CA HIS A 435 -29.14 -39.72 37.47
C HIS A 435 -28.77 -38.74 36.35
N GLU A 436 -29.66 -37.81 36.03
CA GLU A 436 -29.42 -36.78 35.02
C GLU A 436 -28.89 -35.48 35.65
N PRO A 437 -27.94 -34.79 35.01
CA PRO A 437 -27.46 -33.51 35.51
C PRO A 437 -28.57 -32.46 35.46
N ILE A 438 -28.72 -31.70 36.55
CA ILE A 438 -29.76 -30.65 36.68
C ILE A 438 -29.27 -29.37 36.01
N LEU A 439 -30.04 -28.86 35.06
CA LEU A 439 -29.71 -27.62 34.34
C LEU A 439 -29.71 -26.42 35.29
N ASP A 440 -28.69 -25.57 35.20
CA ASP A 440 -28.70 -24.29 35.88
C ASP A 440 -29.67 -23.34 35.14
N THR A 441 -30.87 -23.21 35.72
CA THR A 441 -31.95 -22.41 35.12
C THR A 441 -31.61 -20.92 35.08
N ALA A 442 -30.76 -20.43 35.99
CA ALA A 442 -30.35 -19.02 35.99
C ALA A 442 -29.39 -18.76 34.82
N VAL A 443 -28.40 -19.64 34.61
CA VAL A 443 -27.48 -19.57 33.46
C VAL A 443 -28.25 -19.71 32.15
N TYR A 444 -29.15 -20.69 32.06
CA TYR A 444 -30.00 -20.89 30.89
C TYR A 444 -30.83 -19.64 30.56
N ASN A 445 -31.58 -19.10 31.54
CA ASN A 445 -32.41 -17.92 31.33
C ASN A 445 -31.57 -16.68 30.97
N SER A 446 -30.39 -16.52 31.57
CA SER A 446 -29.46 -15.46 31.23
C SER A 446 -28.98 -15.57 29.77
N PHE A 447 -28.63 -16.77 29.32
CA PHE A 447 -28.24 -17.01 27.93
C PHE A 447 -29.36 -16.65 26.96
N ILE A 448 -30.58 -17.17 27.19
CA ILE A 448 -31.73 -16.92 26.32
C ILE A 448 -32.04 -15.42 26.23
N LYS A 449 -32.03 -14.72 27.38
CA LYS A 449 -32.29 -13.27 27.43
C LYS A 449 -31.26 -12.46 26.66
N ASN A 450 -30.01 -12.90 26.64
CA ASN A 450 -28.89 -12.18 26.04
C ASN A 450 -28.58 -12.63 24.60
N ALA A 451 -29.27 -13.67 24.10
CA ALA A 451 -29.07 -14.20 22.76
C ALA A 451 -29.43 -13.16 21.69
N GLY A 452 -28.56 -12.96 20.72
CA GLY A 452 -28.72 -11.99 19.63
C GLY A 452 -28.49 -10.54 20.03
N ILE A 453 -28.07 -10.27 21.28
CA ILE A 453 -27.72 -8.93 21.74
C ILE A 453 -26.25 -8.63 21.45
N CYS A 454 -26.00 -7.43 20.93
CA CYS A 454 -24.68 -6.83 20.85
C CYS A 454 -24.70 -5.48 21.56
N LEU A 455 -23.71 -5.25 22.41
CA LEU A 455 -23.55 -4.00 23.17
C LEU A 455 -22.31 -3.25 22.71
N THR A 456 -22.45 -1.94 22.54
CA THR A 456 -21.29 -1.05 22.38
C THR A 456 -21.36 0.11 23.36
N VAL A 457 -20.19 0.59 23.76
CA VAL A 457 -20.04 1.79 24.57
C VAL A 457 -19.26 2.84 23.80
N SER A 458 -19.70 4.09 23.89
CA SER A 458 -19.00 5.23 23.30
C SER A 458 -19.11 6.46 24.18
N ASP A 459 -18.02 7.21 24.33
CA ASP A 459 -18.01 8.49 25.04
C ASP A 459 -18.63 9.64 24.22
N ASN A 460 -18.62 9.52 22.88
CA ASN A 460 -18.98 10.62 21.99
C ASN A 460 -20.17 10.32 21.05
N ILE A 461 -20.40 9.06 20.69
CA ILE A 461 -21.48 8.70 19.75
C ILE A 461 -22.81 8.61 20.50
N LYS A 462 -23.76 9.48 20.16
CA LYS A 462 -25.07 9.55 20.86
C LYS A 462 -26.12 8.61 20.28
N TYR A 463 -26.03 8.28 18.99
CA TYR A 463 -27.08 7.58 18.26
C TYR A 463 -26.67 6.14 17.93
N ALA A 464 -27.54 5.19 18.29
CA ALA A 464 -27.27 3.77 18.14
C ALA A 464 -27.07 3.34 16.68
N ASP A 465 -27.81 3.92 15.71
CA ASP A 465 -27.64 3.64 14.28
C ASP A 465 -26.24 4.07 13.76
N VAL A 466 -25.69 5.16 14.31
CA VAL A 466 -24.36 5.64 13.97
C VAL A 466 -23.30 4.75 14.60
N ALA A 467 -23.49 4.38 15.88
CA ALA A 467 -22.60 3.48 16.59
C ALA A 467 -22.52 2.11 15.91
N TYR A 468 -23.66 1.50 15.57
CA TYR A 468 -23.68 0.21 14.90
C TYR A 468 -22.98 0.26 13.55
N ARG A 469 -23.29 1.26 12.71
CA ARG A 469 -22.67 1.37 11.38
C ARG A 469 -21.17 1.65 11.45
N ALA A 470 -20.70 2.40 12.44
CA ALA A 470 -19.26 2.55 12.69
C ALA A 470 -18.64 1.20 13.09
N TYR A 471 -19.20 0.54 14.10
CA TYR A 471 -18.70 -0.76 14.55
C TYR A 471 -18.73 -1.83 13.45
N ALA A 472 -19.74 -1.84 12.59
CA ALA A 472 -19.82 -2.74 11.43
C ALA A 472 -18.79 -2.39 10.35
N ARG A 473 -18.54 -1.09 10.10
CA ARG A 473 -17.54 -0.63 9.14
C ARG A 473 -16.11 -0.90 9.59
N ARG A 474 -15.85 -1.04 10.89
CA ARG A 474 -14.58 -1.51 11.44
C ARG A 474 -14.01 -2.71 10.69
N LYS A 475 -14.88 -3.60 10.15
CA LYS A 475 -14.50 -4.73 9.28
C LYS A 475 -13.50 -4.37 8.16
N CYS A 476 -13.45 -3.12 7.71
CA CYS A 476 -12.42 -2.66 6.76
C CYS A 476 -10.98 -2.98 7.22
N ILE A 477 -10.71 -2.98 8.53
CA ILE A 477 -9.39 -3.34 9.05
C ILE A 477 -9.11 -4.84 8.93
N GLU A 478 -10.13 -5.68 9.11
CA GLU A 478 -10.04 -7.12 8.91
C GLU A 478 -9.75 -7.43 7.43
N ASP A 479 -10.41 -6.71 6.51
CA ASP A 479 -10.13 -6.80 5.07
C ASP A 479 -8.71 -6.33 4.73
N THR A 480 -8.21 -5.30 5.44
CA THR A 480 -6.84 -4.79 5.28
C THR A 480 -5.82 -5.83 5.75
N PHE A 481 -6.03 -6.44 6.94
CA PHE A 481 -5.21 -7.55 7.43
C PHE A 481 -5.31 -8.80 6.55
N ALA A 482 -6.49 -9.09 5.98
CA ALA A 482 -6.66 -10.20 5.05
C ALA A 482 -5.85 -9.97 3.75
N THR A 483 -5.85 -8.74 3.23
CA THR A 483 -5.03 -8.36 2.06
C THR A 483 -3.55 -8.52 2.36
N LEU A 484 -3.12 -8.07 3.54
CA LEU A 484 -1.76 -8.20 4.04
C LEU A 484 -1.34 -9.68 4.20
N LYS A 485 -2.19 -10.52 4.78
CA LYS A 485 -1.92 -11.96 4.97
C LYS A 485 -1.87 -12.73 3.64
N THR A 486 -2.79 -12.44 2.72
CA THR A 486 -2.95 -13.21 1.48
C THR A 486 -2.04 -12.72 0.36
N ARG A 487 -2.00 -11.41 0.09
CA ARG A 487 -1.23 -10.86 -1.04
C ARG A 487 0.20 -10.50 -0.66
N MET A 488 0.46 -10.12 0.59
CA MET A 488 1.78 -9.67 1.06
C MET A 488 2.55 -10.73 1.87
N GLN A 489 2.04 -11.96 1.91
CA GLN A 489 2.68 -13.09 2.62
C GLN A 489 2.92 -12.87 4.12
N LEU A 490 2.19 -11.96 4.75
CA LEU A 490 2.35 -11.67 6.18
C LEU A 490 1.79 -12.77 7.10
N LYS A 491 1.51 -13.97 6.58
CA LYS A 491 1.43 -15.19 7.41
C LYS A 491 2.75 -15.45 8.13
N ARG A 492 3.88 -15.07 7.52
CA ARG A 492 5.22 -15.08 8.13
C ARG A 492 6.06 -13.94 7.57
N PHE A 493 6.83 -13.25 8.40
CA PHE A 493 7.68 -12.16 7.90
C PHE A 493 8.75 -12.64 6.90
N ARG A 494 9.25 -13.88 7.02
CA ARG A 494 10.34 -14.41 6.17
C ARG A 494 11.59 -13.51 6.15
N VAL A 495 11.86 -12.87 7.29
CA VAL A 495 13.05 -12.04 7.53
C VAL A 495 13.89 -12.69 8.61
N SER A 496 15.20 -12.42 8.60
CA SER A 496 16.16 -12.98 9.55
C SER A 496 16.85 -11.94 10.43
N SER A 497 16.52 -10.64 10.29
CA SER A 497 17.08 -9.54 11.08
C SER A 497 16.02 -8.47 11.38
N GLU A 498 16.26 -7.68 12.44
CA GLU A 498 15.38 -6.57 12.85
C GLU A 498 15.27 -5.48 11.78
N ASP A 499 16.39 -5.08 11.17
CA ASP A 499 16.38 -4.09 10.09
C ASP A 499 15.51 -4.54 8.91
N SER A 500 15.58 -5.83 8.58
CA SER A 500 14.76 -6.41 7.52
C SER A 500 13.28 -6.45 7.90
N LEU A 501 12.95 -6.68 9.18
CA LEU A 501 11.58 -6.64 9.70
C LEU A 501 11.01 -5.22 9.56
N CYS A 502 11.70 -4.22 10.10
CA CYS A 502 11.28 -2.82 10.05
C CYS A 502 11.05 -2.37 8.60
N GLY A 503 12.05 -2.60 7.73
CA GLY A 503 11.97 -2.23 6.32
C GLY A 503 10.85 -2.95 5.57
N LYS A 504 10.63 -4.23 5.85
CA LYS A 504 9.56 -5.01 5.22
C LYS A 504 8.18 -4.49 5.63
N CYS A 505 7.91 -4.34 6.93
CA CYS A 505 6.64 -3.81 7.43
C CYS A 505 6.32 -2.44 6.82
N PHE A 506 7.34 -1.59 6.65
CA PHE A 506 7.15 -0.26 6.09
C PHE A 506 6.78 -0.30 4.61
N ILE A 507 7.44 -1.13 3.80
CA ILE A 507 7.10 -1.31 2.37
C ILE A 507 5.69 -1.89 2.24
N GLU A 508 5.30 -2.83 3.10
CA GLU A 508 3.95 -3.41 3.11
C GLU A 508 2.88 -2.37 3.48
N PHE A 509 3.16 -1.47 4.43
CA PHE A 509 2.28 -0.34 4.72
C PHE A 509 2.06 0.58 3.50
N ILE A 510 3.13 0.88 2.75
CA ILE A 510 3.04 1.66 1.51
C ILE A 510 2.19 0.91 0.48
N ALA A 511 2.43 -0.39 0.29
CA ALA A 511 1.66 -1.22 -0.62
C ALA A 511 0.18 -1.27 -0.23
N LEU A 512 -0.14 -1.40 1.06
CA LEU A 512 -1.53 -1.40 1.56
C LEU A 512 -2.21 -0.05 1.30
N THR A 513 -1.47 1.04 1.45
CA THR A 513 -1.98 2.37 1.09
C THR A 513 -2.36 2.42 -0.39
N LEU A 514 -1.54 1.88 -1.29
CA LEU A 514 -1.87 1.79 -2.71
C LEU A 514 -3.07 0.89 -2.99
N TYR A 515 -3.16 -0.27 -2.33
CA TYR A 515 -4.35 -1.14 -2.42
C TYR A 515 -5.62 -0.41 -1.98
N SER A 516 -5.56 0.39 -0.90
CA SER A 516 -6.72 1.15 -0.44
C SER A 516 -7.25 2.10 -1.52
N PHE A 517 -6.36 2.74 -2.30
CA PHE A 517 -6.76 3.60 -3.42
C PHE A 517 -7.45 2.82 -4.54
N LEU A 518 -6.94 1.63 -4.85
CA LEU A 518 -7.54 0.75 -5.87
C LEU A 518 -8.93 0.28 -5.44
N TYR A 519 -9.06 -0.22 -4.21
CA TYR A 519 -10.34 -0.69 -3.68
C TYR A 519 -11.36 0.44 -3.53
N GLN A 520 -10.95 1.64 -3.11
CA GLN A 520 -11.86 2.80 -3.10
C GLN A 520 -12.46 3.07 -4.47
N ARG A 521 -11.70 2.93 -5.56
CA ARG A 521 -12.22 3.12 -6.92
C ARG A 521 -13.19 2.01 -7.32
N LEU A 522 -12.89 0.77 -6.95
CA LEU A 522 -13.79 -0.36 -7.17
C LEU A 522 -15.10 -0.20 -6.40
N GLU A 523 -15.03 0.16 -5.12
CA GLU A 523 -16.22 0.38 -4.29
C GLU A 523 -17.05 1.58 -4.76
N ALA A 524 -16.40 2.65 -5.23
CA ALA A 524 -17.10 3.78 -5.85
C ALA A 524 -17.83 3.36 -7.14
N ALA A 525 -17.21 2.51 -7.97
CA ALA A 525 -17.84 1.99 -9.18
C ALA A 525 -19.04 1.07 -8.85
N LYS A 526 -18.91 0.17 -7.86
CA LYS A 526 -20.03 -0.66 -7.38
C LYS A 526 -21.21 0.18 -6.91
N LYS A 527 -20.95 1.22 -6.11
CA LYS A 527 -21.98 2.14 -5.61
C LYS A 527 -22.66 2.94 -6.74
N ALA A 528 -21.93 3.18 -7.83
CA ALA A 528 -22.46 3.81 -9.03
C ALA A 528 -23.05 2.80 -10.02
N GLU A 529 -23.25 1.54 -9.62
CA GLU A 529 -23.76 0.44 -10.45
C GLU A 529 -22.99 0.26 -11.77
N THR A 530 -21.73 0.67 -11.78
CA THR A 530 -20.83 0.56 -12.92
C THR A 530 -20.19 -0.83 -12.90
N GLU A 531 -20.24 -1.53 -14.02
CA GLU A 531 -19.61 -2.85 -14.15
C GLU A 531 -18.09 -2.76 -13.91
N ILE A 532 -17.59 -3.61 -13.01
CA ILE A 532 -16.15 -3.75 -12.78
C ILE A 532 -15.56 -4.66 -13.88
N PRO A 533 -14.61 -4.17 -14.70
CA PRO A 533 -13.93 -5.00 -15.69
C PRO A 533 -13.31 -6.25 -15.04
N HIS A 534 -13.50 -7.41 -15.65
CA HIS A 534 -13.01 -8.71 -15.13
C HIS A 534 -13.48 -9.07 -13.72
N HIS A 535 -14.51 -8.38 -13.19
CA HIS A 535 -15.15 -8.60 -11.89
C HIS A 535 -14.22 -8.56 -10.66
N SER A 536 -12.92 -8.27 -10.81
CA SER A 536 -11.94 -8.34 -9.73
C SER A 536 -10.70 -7.49 -10.00
N LEU A 537 -10.04 -7.05 -8.93
CA LEU A 537 -8.77 -6.31 -9.04
C LEU A 537 -7.67 -7.15 -9.70
N SER A 538 -7.62 -8.45 -9.41
CA SER A 538 -6.60 -9.34 -10.00
C SER A 538 -6.76 -9.44 -11.51
N GLY A 539 -7.99 -9.62 -12.01
CA GLY A 539 -8.26 -9.64 -13.45
C GLY A 539 -7.93 -8.32 -14.13
N ILE A 540 -8.17 -7.18 -13.46
CA ILE A 540 -7.75 -5.86 -13.95
C ILE A 540 -6.23 -5.76 -14.04
N ILE A 541 -5.49 -6.19 -13.02
CA ILE A 541 -4.02 -6.18 -13.02
C ILE A 541 -3.50 -7.01 -14.21
N ASP A 542 -4.07 -8.21 -14.43
CA ASP A 542 -3.69 -9.10 -15.52
C ASP A 542 -3.99 -8.49 -16.91
N GLU A 543 -5.16 -7.87 -17.11
CA GLU A 543 -5.49 -7.18 -18.36
C GLU A 543 -4.52 -6.03 -18.65
N LEU A 544 -4.19 -5.24 -17.61
CA LEU A 544 -3.27 -4.11 -17.71
C LEU A 544 -1.81 -4.54 -17.92
N ARG A 545 -1.41 -5.76 -17.51
CA ARG A 545 -0.09 -6.33 -17.85
C ARG A 545 0.13 -6.45 -19.35
N GLY A 546 -0.96 -6.58 -20.12
CA GLY A 546 -0.96 -6.65 -21.59
C GLY A 546 -0.62 -5.33 -22.29
N ILE A 547 -0.63 -4.19 -21.59
CA ILE A 547 -0.21 -2.90 -22.15
C ILE A 547 1.32 -2.85 -22.11
N LYS A 548 1.95 -2.88 -23.28
CA LYS A 548 3.39 -2.96 -23.50
C LYS A 548 3.92 -1.69 -24.15
N ASP A 549 5.07 -1.25 -23.66
CA ASP A 549 5.89 -0.20 -24.25
C ASP A 549 7.17 -0.82 -24.82
N TYR A 550 7.39 -0.64 -26.11
CA TYR A 550 8.57 -1.06 -26.84
C TYR A 550 9.49 0.14 -27.03
N TYR A 551 10.66 0.07 -26.41
CA TYR A 551 11.67 1.11 -26.54
C TYR A 551 12.77 0.66 -27.50
N PHE A 552 13.06 1.49 -28.49
CA PHE A 552 14.06 1.25 -29.52
C PHE A 552 15.31 2.08 -29.24
N SER A 553 16.41 1.45 -28.80
CA SER A 553 17.62 2.17 -28.40
C SER A 553 18.25 3.02 -29.50
N ASN A 554 18.05 2.67 -30.77
CA ASN A 554 18.66 3.36 -31.91
C ASN A 554 17.93 4.67 -32.25
N THR A 555 16.60 4.68 -32.12
CA THR A 555 15.76 5.83 -32.47
C THR A 555 15.30 6.60 -31.23
N HIS A 556 15.48 6.02 -30.04
CA HIS A 556 14.91 6.51 -28.78
C HIS A 556 13.39 6.63 -28.80
N GLU A 557 12.71 5.90 -29.68
CA GLU A 557 11.25 5.90 -29.77
C GLU A 557 10.60 4.92 -28.80
N HIS A 558 9.40 5.29 -28.37
CA HIS A 558 8.50 4.48 -27.57
C HIS A 558 7.26 4.15 -28.39
N VAL A 559 7.05 2.86 -28.63
CA VAL A 559 5.88 2.34 -29.35
C VAL A 559 5.04 1.53 -28.39
N ILE A 560 3.79 1.93 -28.22
CA ILE A 560 2.85 1.28 -27.32
C ILE A 560 1.93 0.42 -28.17
N ASN A 561 1.69 -0.81 -27.74
CA ASN A 561 0.77 -1.70 -28.46
C ASN A 561 -0.66 -1.13 -28.46
N PRO A 562 -1.46 -1.40 -29.50
CA PRO A 562 -2.86 -0.97 -29.54
C PRO A 562 -3.63 -1.46 -28.31
N LEU A 563 -4.37 -0.55 -27.66
CA LEU A 563 -5.14 -0.86 -26.47
C LEU A 563 -6.45 -1.56 -26.84
N SER A 564 -6.71 -2.70 -26.20
CA SER A 564 -7.99 -3.43 -26.26
C SER A 564 -9.12 -2.58 -25.67
N LYS A 565 -10.39 -2.90 -26.00
CA LYS A 565 -11.54 -2.25 -25.37
C LYS A 565 -11.52 -2.44 -23.85
N LYS A 566 -11.22 -3.66 -23.38
CA LYS A 566 -11.16 -4.01 -21.96
C LYS A 566 -10.03 -3.28 -21.22
N GLN A 567 -8.86 -3.12 -21.85
CA GLN A 567 -7.78 -2.29 -21.31
C GLN A 567 -8.19 -0.83 -21.12
N ARG A 568 -8.93 -0.25 -22.09
CA ARG A 568 -9.45 1.12 -21.97
C ARG A 568 -10.46 1.23 -20.83
N GLU A 569 -11.41 0.31 -20.74
CA GLU A 569 -12.37 0.22 -19.62
C GLU A 569 -11.65 0.16 -18.26
N CYS A 570 -10.59 -0.67 -18.15
CA CYS A 570 -9.74 -0.75 -16.96
C CYS A 570 -9.05 0.60 -16.65
N LEU A 571 -8.47 1.28 -17.64
CA LEU A 571 -7.81 2.58 -17.43
C LEU A 571 -8.81 3.69 -17.05
N ASP A 572 -10.00 3.70 -17.67
CA ASP A 572 -11.06 4.66 -17.43
C ASP A 572 -11.61 4.58 -16.00
N LEU A 573 -11.76 3.36 -15.47
CA LEU A 573 -12.14 3.13 -14.08
C LEU A 573 -11.24 3.91 -13.09
N PHE A 574 -9.93 3.96 -13.37
CA PHE A 574 -8.96 4.69 -12.55
C PHE A 574 -8.73 6.14 -13.04
N LYS A 575 -9.39 6.57 -14.12
CA LYS A 575 -9.25 7.89 -14.75
C LYS A 575 -7.84 8.15 -15.28
N VAL A 576 -7.21 7.11 -15.83
CA VAL A 576 -5.86 7.19 -16.40
C VAL A 576 -5.95 7.59 -17.86
N LYS A 577 -5.14 8.58 -18.27
CA LYS A 577 -5.01 8.93 -19.68
C LYS A 577 -4.39 7.76 -20.44
N TYR A 578 -4.93 7.45 -21.62
CA TYR A 578 -4.41 6.35 -22.40
C TYR A 578 -2.95 6.62 -22.80
N PRO A 579 -2.07 5.61 -22.62
CA PRO A 579 -0.71 5.70 -23.13
C PRO A 579 -0.76 5.75 -24.67
N HIS A 580 0.02 6.65 -25.26
CA HIS A 580 0.14 6.83 -26.70
C HIS A 580 1.59 6.62 -27.13
N SER A 581 1.79 5.95 -28.27
CA SER A 581 3.09 5.89 -28.93
C SER A 581 3.56 7.29 -29.28
N TYR A 582 4.85 7.55 -29.10
CA TYR A 582 5.47 8.77 -29.59
C TYR A 582 6.15 8.44 -30.91
N TYR A 583 5.47 8.73 -32.01
CA TYR A 583 6.00 8.51 -33.36
C TYR A 583 6.76 9.77 -33.78
N ASP A 584 8.05 9.66 -34.06
CA ASP A 584 8.81 10.79 -34.58
C ASP A 584 8.46 11.01 -36.06
N THR A 585 7.96 12.20 -36.38
CA THR A 585 7.70 12.61 -37.76
C THR A 585 8.97 12.60 -38.61
N GLU A 586 10.15 12.80 -38.00
CA GLU A 586 11.43 12.73 -38.70
C GLU A 586 11.74 11.32 -39.22
N LEU A 587 11.38 10.26 -38.49
CA LEU A 587 11.59 8.87 -38.92
C LEU A 587 10.74 8.52 -40.15
N THR A 588 9.48 8.95 -40.18
CA THR A 588 8.67 8.83 -41.39
C THR A 588 9.25 9.60 -42.56
N GLU A 589 9.81 10.79 -42.32
CA GLU A 589 10.35 11.63 -43.38
C GLU A 589 11.66 11.08 -43.93
N VAL A 590 12.54 10.55 -43.09
CA VAL A 590 13.76 9.84 -43.50
C VAL A 590 13.43 8.58 -44.30
N ASN A 591 12.50 7.75 -43.81
CA ASN A 591 12.04 6.57 -44.54
C ASN A 591 11.44 6.96 -45.91
N ARG A 592 10.55 7.95 -45.93
CA ARG A 592 9.95 8.49 -47.17
C ARG A 592 10.99 9.03 -48.15
N ARG A 593 12.05 9.68 -47.69
CA ARG A 593 13.06 10.29 -48.57
C ARG A 593 14.13 9.32 -49.06
N LYS A 594 14.39 8.22 -48.34
CA LYS A 594 15.52 7.34 -48.64
C LYS A 594 15.13 5.91 -49.02
N GLU A 595 14.23 5.28 -48.28
CA GLU A 595 14.00 3.83 -48.41
C GLU A 595 12.67 3.51 -49.10
N ALA A 596 11.59 4.22 -48.75
CA ALA A 596 10.27 3.98 -49.34
C ALA A 596 10.15 4.42 -50.82
N LEU A 597 11.04 5.29 -51.32
CA LEU A 597 11.04 5.74 -52.73
C LEU A 597 11.61 4.70 -53.70
N LYS A 598 12.40 3.74 -53.19
CA LYS A 598 12.97 2.65 -53.98
C LYS A 598 12.73 1.32 -53.26
N PRO A 599 11.46 0.91 -53.06
CA PRO A 599 11.12 -0.26 -52.26
C PRO A 599 11.73 -1.56 -52.80
N HIS A 600 12.17 -1.55 -54.05
CA HIS A 600 12.85 -2.66 -54.68
C HIS A 600 14.28 -2.36 -55.19
N GLY A 601 14.88 -1.26 -54.70
CA GLY A 601 16.16 -0.77 -55.21
C GLY A 601 16.07 -0.24 -56.65
N SER A 602 17.23 0.08 -57.24
CA SER A 602 17.35 0.47 -58.66
C SER A 602 17.58 -0.72 -59.59
N ASP A 603 17.67 -1.95 -59.06
CA ASP A 603 18.10 -3.14 -59.79
C ASP A 603 16.96 -3.98 -60.38
N LEU A 604 15.68 -3.60 -60.21
CA LEU A 604 14.57 -4.33 -60.84
C LEU A 604 14.51 -4.24 -62.37
N LEU A 605 15.27 -3.31 -62.95
CA LEU A 605 15.45 -3.20 -64.40
C LEU A 605 16.47 -4.21 -64.97
N LYS A 606 17.06 -5.09 -64.15
CA LYS A 606 17.99 -6.13 -64.62
C LYS A 606 17.37 -7.52 -64.78
N GLU A 607 16.13 -7.74 -64.31
CA GLU A 607 15.43 -9.03 -64.40
C GLU A 607 14.06 -8.94 -65.14
N ILE A 608 13.79 -7.83 -65.83
CA ILE A 608 12.72 -7.69 -66.83
C ILE A 608 13.40 -7.29 -68.13
#